data_AF-A0A536HV93-F1
#
_entry.id   AF-A0A536HV93-F1
#
_cell.length_a   1.000
_cell.length_b   1.000
_cell.length_c   1.000
_cell.angle_alpha   90.00
_cell.angle_beta   90.00
_cell.angle_gamma   90.00
#
_symmetry.space_group_name_H-M   'P 1'
#
loop_
_entity.id
_entity.type
_entity.pdbx_description
1 polymer ?
#
loop_
_entity_poly.entity_id
_entity_poly.type
_entity_poly.pdbx_seq_one_letter_code
_entity_poly.pdbx_strand_id
1 'polypeptide(L)'
;MNGKLPVAIIWHMHQPYYRHPQTSEFVLPWVRLHASKDYLHMARLLQEFPGVKAHFTMVPSLRDQLEDYARGADDEDTRVTMRTVDGLLTPEEKEHMLRRFFSIHHGNVIHRHDEYRRLLQLGMATRDRPELLSDDYFVDLALWFNLAWIDPDDIESDGRLKELREKGQRYTREDVRYVIGRQRMMASGVPHLYHRLEHDGQVEILTTPYYHPILPLIIDSRSALRGDPKAILPDPPFAYPDDAAFQIEEAIASHERAFGQKPRGMWPSEGAISPEAASAIFKAGLDWFASDEGVLARSVGVEFKRDEIGGLLEPQLLYRPYRIPGGGTAIFRDREISDRIGFLYGDMSPHDAVGDMIWKLERARERLP
;
A
#
# COMPACT_ATOMS: atom_id res chain seq x y z
N MET A 1 -10.34 -32.19 0.78
CA MET A 1 -9.10 -31.53 0.31
C MET A 1 -8.01 -32.58 0.20
N ASN A 2 -7.25 -32.65 -0.91
CA ASN A 2 -6.20 -33.66 -1.15
C ASN A 2 -4.98 -33.50 -0.22
N GLY A 3 -5.14 -33.48 1.10
CA GLY A 3 -4.03 -33.32 2.03
C GLY A 3 -3.44 -31.89 2.13
N LYS A 4 -3.67 -31.00 1.16
CA LYS A 4 -3.09 -29.64 1.12
C LYS A 4 -4.00 -28.57 1.72
N LEU A 5 -3.40 -27.56 2.37
CA LEU A 5 -4.06 -26.33 2.84
C LEU A 5 -3.98 -25.25 1.75
N PRO A 6 -5.11 -24.77 1.20
CA PRO A 6 -5.11 -23.60 0.33
C PRO A 6 -4.75 -22.34 1.12
N VAL A 7 -3.85 -21.51 0.58
CA VAL A 7 -3.47 -20.22 1.18
C VAL A 7 -3.76 -19.13 0.17
N ALA A 8 -4.55 -18.14 0.57
CA ALA A 8 -4.81 -16.94 -0.22
C ALA A 8 -4.00 -15.78 0.38
N ILE A 9 -3.08 -15.23 -0.39
CA ILE A 9 -2.33 -14.02 -0.03
C ILE A 9 -3.03 -12.84 -0.68
N ILE A 10 -3.39 -11.82 0.11
CA ILE A 10 -4.05 -10.60 -0.34
C ILE A 10 -3.24 -9.40 0.10
N TRP A 11 -2.66 -8.68 -0.86
CA TRP A 11 -1.88 -7.48 -0.62
C TRP A 11 -2.73 -6.24 -0.84
N HIS A 12 -2.91 -5.46 0.22
CA HIS A 12 -3.74 -4.27 0.18
C HIS A 12 -2.93 -3.02 -0.17
N MET A 13 -3.03 -2.52 -1.41
CA MET A 13 -2.37 -1.27 -1.84
C MET A 13 -3.30 -0.07 -1.70
N HIS A 14 -2.99 0.78 -0.73
CA HIS A 14 -3.73 2.00 -0.45
C HIS A 14 -2.79 3.18 -0.15
N GLN A 15 -3.18 4.35 -0.63
CA GLN A 15 -2.73 5.64 -0.13
C GLN A 15 -3.95 6.57 -0.05
N PRO A 16 -4.01 7.45 0.96
CA PRO A 16 -4.95 8.56 0.96
C PRO A 16 -4.91 9.37 -0.34
N TYR A 17 -6.01 10.06 -0.62
CA TYR A 17 -6.08 10.98 -1.74
C TYR A 17 -5.37 12.30 -1.38
N TYR A 18 -4.15 12.49 -1.87
CA TYR A 18 -3.29 13.61 -1.49
C TYR A 18 -3.50 14.87 -2.33
N ARG A 19 -4.39 14.84 -3.31
CA ARG A 19 -4.71 16.01 -4.13
C ARG A 19 -5.68 16.91 -3.37
N HIS A 20 -5.23 18.10 -3.01
CA HIS A 20 -6.04 19.05 -2.27
C HIS A 20 -7.25 19.52 -3.10
N PRO A 21 -8.48 19.49 -2.54
CA PRO A 21 -9.69 19.72 -3.33
C PRO A 21 -9.80 21.17 -3.85
N GLN A 22 -9.30 22.16 -3.11
CA GLN A 22 -9.33 23.56 -3.58
C GLN A 22 -8.17 23.94 -4.52
N THR A 23 -6.93 23.56 -4.22
CA THR A 23 -5.74 24.01 -4.98
C THR A 23 -5.36 23.05 -6.09
N SER A 24 -5.91 21.82 -6.10
CA SER A 24 -5.46 20.72 -6.97
C SER A 24 -4.00 20.31 -6.80
N GLU A 25 -3.31 20.81 -5.78
CA GLU A 25 -1.92 20.46 -5.52
C GLU A 25 -1.83 19.14 -4.75
N PHE A 26 -0.85 18.31 -5.12
CA PHE A 26 -0.47 17.14 -4.35
C PHE A 26 0.41 17.57 -3.18
N VAL A 27 0.00 17.19 -1.96
CA VAL A 27 0.67 17.61 -0.71
C VAL A 27 1.70 16.61 -0.19
N LEU A 28 1.64 15.35 -0.61
CA LEU A 28 2.54 14.30 -0.13
C LEU A 28 3.02 13.40 -1.28
N PRO A 29 4.29 12.94 -1.23
CA PRO A 29 4.94 12.25 -2.35
C PRO A 29 4.65 10.75 -2.39
N TRP A 30 3.93 10.22 -1.41
CA TRP A 30 3.98 8.79 -1.07
C TRP A 30 3.49 7.90 -2.22
N VAL A 31 2.50 8.34 -2.99
CA VAL A 31 2.06 7.60 -4.18
C VAL A 31 3.21 7.42 -5.18
N ARG A 32 3.94 8.49 -5.50
CA ARG A 32 5.07 8.45 -6.44
C ARG A 32 6.24 7.62 -5.88
N LEU A 33 6.59 7.82 -4.61
CA LEU A 33 7.73 7.13 -3.99
C LEU A 33 7.47 5.63 -3.82
N HIS A 34 6.28 5.23 -3.38
CA HIS A 34 5.91 3.81 -3.31
C HIS A 34 5.74 3.18 -4.69
N ALA A 35 5.39 3.96 -5.72
CA ALA A 35 5.35 3.45 -7.09
C ALA A 35 6.74 3.12 -7.64
N SER A 36 7.77 3.89 -7.30
CA SER A 36 9.16 3.59 -7.69
C SER A 36 9.83 2.52 -6.84
N LYS A 37 9.16 2.05 -5.79
CA LYS A 37 9.67 1.05 -4.85
C LYS A 37 8.74 -0.14 -4.76
N ASP A 38 7.77 -0.08 -3.86
CA ASP A 38 7.01 -1.23 -3.40
C ASP A 38 6.04 -1.78 -4.45
N TYR A 39 5.27 -0.92 -5.14
CA TYR A 39 4.19 -1.40 -6.01
C TYR A 39 4.70 -2.17 -7.22
N LEU A 40 5.78 -1.68 -7.86
CA LEU A 40 6.41 -2.38 -8.97
C LEU A 40 7.20 -3.60 -8.49
N HIS A 41 7.96 -3.47 -7.41
CA HIS A 41 8.77 -4.55 -6.87
C HIS A 41 7.93 -5.80 -6.58
N MET A 42 6.78 -5.65 -5.89
CA MET A 42 5.90 -6.78 -5.57
C MET A 42 5.39 -7.52 -6.82
N ALA A 43 5.03 -6.79 -7.87
CA ALA A 43 4.56 -7.39 -9.11
C ALA A 43 5.69 -8.11 -9.86
N ARG A 44 6.88 -7.51 -9.92
CA ARG A 44 8.06 -8.11 -10.59
C ARG A 44 8.55 -9.35 -9.86
N LEU A 45 8.65 -9.29 -8.53
CA LEU A 45 9.01 -10.44 -7.72
C LEU A 45 8.05 -11.61 -7.99
N LEU A 46 6.76 -11.34 -8.12
CA LEU A 46 5.78 -12.37 -8.44
C LEU A 46 6.01 -13.00 -9.84
N GLN A 47 6.48 -12.23 -10.83
CA GLN A 47 6.80 -12.77 -12.17
C GLN A 47 7.92 -13.82 -12.13
N GLU A 48 8.83 -13.74 -11.16
CA GLU A 48 9.88 -14.75 -10.97
C GLU A 48 9.31 -16.11 -10.51
N PHE A 49 8.08 -16.13 -9.99
CA PHE A 49 7.41 -17.31 -9.46
C PHE A 49 6.04 -17.54 -10.13
N PRO A 50 5.99 -17.92 -11.43
CA PRO A 50 4.75 -18.06 -12.21
C PRO A 50 3.74 -19.07 -11.64
N GLY A 51 4.20 -20.02 -10.82
CA GLY A 51 3.35 -21.00 -10.13
C GLY A 51 2.64 -20.45 -8.88
N VAL A 52 3.07 -19.30 -8.36
CA VAL A 52 2.46 -18.65 -7.19
C VAL A 52 1.33 -17.74 -7.67
N LYS A 53 0.16 -17.91 -7.04
CA LYS A 53 -1.00 -17.04 -7.24
C LYS A 53 -1.14 -16.11 -6.04
N ALA A 54 -1.49 -14.85 -6.30
CA ALA A 54 -1.71 -13.86 -5.26
C ALA A 54 -2.89 -12.96 -5.63
N HIS A 55 -3.41 -12.24 -4.64
CA HIS A 55 -4.44 -11.24 -4.85
C HIS A 55 -3.87 -9.89 -4.45
N PHE A 56 -4.29 -8.86 -5.17
CA PHE A 56 -3.93 -7.48 -4.87
C PHE A 56 -5.19 -6.66 -4.82
N THR A 57 -5.21 -5.62 -4.00
CA THR A 57 -6.16 -4.53 -4.19
C THR A 57 -5.40 -3.34 -4.76
N MET A 58 -6.03 -2.55 -5.61
CA MET A 58 -5.54 -1.22 -5.96
C MET A 58 -6.68 -0.24 -5.74
N VAL A 59 -6.59 0.55 -4.67
CA VAL A 59 -7.65 1.52 -4.35
C VAL A 59 -7.85 2.46 -5.54
N PRO A 60 -9.09 2.71 -6.02
CA PRO A 60 -9.34 3.55 -7.19
C PRO A 60 -8.71 4.94 -7.06
N SER A 61 -8.83 5.58 -5.89
CA SER A 61 -8.19 6.87 -5.63
C SER A 61 -6.65 6.81 -5.60
N LEU A 62 -6.03 5.66 -5.33
CA LEU A 62 -4.57 5.49 -5.51
C LEU A 62 -4.22 5.45 -7.00
N ARG A 63 -5.01 4.72 -7.80
CA ARG A 63 -4.81 4.64 -9.25
C ARG A 63 -4.93 6.01 -9.92
N ASP A 64 -5.95 6.79 -9.58
CA ASP A 64 -6.13 8.13 -10.15
C ASP A 64 -4.88 9.00 -9.93
N GLN A 65 -4.29 8.91 -8.74
CA GLN A 65 -3.07 9.64 -8.41
C GLN A 65 -1.86 9.11 -9.22
N LEU A 66 -1.71 7.79 -9.37
CA LEU A 66 -0.66 7.21 -10.23
C LEU A 66 -0.76 7.72 -11.67
N GLU A 67 -1.97 7.84 -12.21
CA GLU A 67 -2.20 8.41 -13.54
C GLU A 67 -1.86 9.90 -13.60
N ASP A 68 -2.20 10.68 -12.58
CA ASP A 68 -1.85 12.10 -12.51
C ASP A 68 -0.32 12.28 -12.48
N TYR A 69 0.41 11.49 -11.69
CA TYR A 69 1.89 11.52 -11.69
C TYR A 69 2.48 11.06 -13.03
N ALA A 70 1.88 10.05 -13.67
CA ALA A 70 2.28 9.61 -15.01
C ALA A 70 2.09 10.71 -16.07
N ARG A 71 1.07 11.57 -15.91
CA ARG A 71 0.82 12.75 -16.75
C ARG A 71 1.70 13.96 -16.40
N GLY A 72 2.54 13.85 -15.37
CA GLY A 72 3.49 14.88 -14.97
C GLY A 72 3.01 15.79 -13.83
N ALA A 73 1.99 15.39 -13.06
CA ALA A 73 1.68 16.07 -11.81
C ALA A 73 2.87 15.97 -10.83
N ASP A 74 3.02 17.02 -10.02
CA ASP A 74 4.05 17.11 -9.00
C ASP A 74 3.45 17.22 -7.61
N ASP A 75 3.99 16.44 -6.68
CA ASP A 75 3.86 16.64 -5.24
C ASP A 75 4.80 17.73 -4.72
N GLU A 76 4.59 18.17 -3.48
CA GLU A 76 5.41 19.19 -2.82
C GLU A 76 6.91 18.86 -2.85
N ASP A 77 7.28 17.61 -2.56
CA ASP A 77 8.68 17.19 -2.51
C ASP A 77 9.30 17.18 -3.92
N THR A 78 8.53 16.86 -4.97
CA THR A 78 8.98 17.01 -6.37
C THR A 78 9.12 18.48 -6.76
N ARG A 79 8.17 19.35 -6.40
CA ARG A 79 8.27 20.79 -6.68
C ARG A 79 9.55 21.37 -6.07
N VAL A 80 9.79 21.08 -4.79
CA VAL A 80 11.02 21.53 -4.08
C VAL A 80 12.28 20.88 -4.67
N THR A 81 12.24 19.60 -5.05
CA THR A 81 13.33 18.95 -5.79
C THR A 81 13.67 19.72 -7.07
N MET A 82 12.66 20.10 -7.86
CA MET A 82 12.85 20.82 -9.12
C MET A 82 13.34 22.27 -8.92
N ARG A 83 13.11 22.88 -7.76
CA ARG A 83 13.72 24.20 -7.43
C ARG A 83 15.25 24.14 -7.38
N THR A 84 15.84 23.03 -6.95
CA THR A 84 17.30 22.79 -7.00
C THR A 84 17.86 22.76 -8.43
N VAL A 85 16.98 22.46 -9.39
CA VAL A 85 17.31 22.35 -10.81
C VAL A 85 17.16 23.70 -11.51
N ASP A 86 16.09 24.43 -11.21
CA ASP A 86 15.70 25.61 -11.97
C ASP A 86 16.27 26.92 -11.40
N GLY A 87 16.73 26.94 -10.14
CA GLY A 87 17.25 28.16 -9.52
C GLY A 87 17.84 27.97 -8.13
N LEU A 88 17.66 29.01 -7.31
CA LEU A 88 18.05 29.01 -5.90
C LEU A 88 16.84 28.67 -5.03
N LEU A 89 17.11 27.92 -3.97
CA LEU A 89 16.11 27.58 -2.95
C LEU A 89 15.85 28.76 -2.01
N THR A 90 14.59 28.95 -1.62
CA THR A 90 14.26 29.84 -0.49
C THR A 90 14.66 29.20 0.84
N PRO A 91 14.76 29.99 1.94
CA PRO A 91 14.99 29.44 3.27
C PRO A 91 13.97 28.38 3.68
N GLU A 92 12.69 28.59 3.35
CA GLU A 92 11.59 27.67 3.65
C GLU A 92 11.73 26.36 2.86
N GLU A 93 12.13 26.43 1.59
CA GLU A 93 12.40 25.24 0.76
C GLU A 93 13.59 24.44 1.31
N LYS A 94 14.64 25.12 1.78
CA LYS A 94 15.79 24.46 2.45
C LYS A 94 15.37 23.75 3.73
N GLU A 95 14.58 24.39 4.58
CA GLU A 95 14.03 23.79 5.81
C GLU A 95 13.13 22.59 5.50
N HIS A 96 12.29 22.71 4.47
CA HIS A 96 11.44 21.62 4.00
C HIS A 96 12.25 20.38 3.62
N MET A 97 13.31 20.55 2.82
CA MET A 97 14.19 19.45 2.44
C MET A 97 14.84 18.81 3.65
N LEU A 98 15.41 19.58 4.58
CA LEU A 98 16.05 19.01 5.78
C LEU A 98 15.07 18.25 6.68
N ARG A 99 13.79 18.64 6.68
CA ARG A 99 12.72 17.96 7.41
C ARG A 99 12.21 16.70 6.69
N ARG A 100 12.11 16.72 5.36
CA ARG A 100 11.39 15.72 4.57
C ARG A 100 12.29 14.75 3.82
N PHE A 101 13.46 15.18 3.36
CA PHE A 101 14.28 14.42 2.42
C PHE A 101 15.14 13.33 3.09
N PHE A 102 14.90 13.09 4.38
CA PHE A 102 15.38 11.93 5.12
C PHE A 102 14.23 11.02 5.59
N SER A 103 12.99 11.23 5.09
CA SER A 103 11.81 10.43 5.45
C SER A 103 11.85 9.06 4.77
N ILE A 104 12.82 8.22 5.15
CA ILE A 104 12.98 6.83 4.76
C ILE A 104 13.69 6.10 5.91
N HIS A 105 13.60 4.78 5.99
CA HIS A 105 14.21 4.06 7.11
C HIS A 105 15.74 4.30 7.21
N HIS A 106 16.19 4.95 8.29
CA HIS A 106 17.57 5.38 8.46
C HIS A 106 18.57 4.20 8.48
N GLY A 107 18.27 3.14 9.26
CA GLY A 107 19.13 1.95 9.36
C GLY A 107 19.27 1.16 8.06
N ASN A 108 18.13 0.74 7.50
CA ASN A 108 18.07 -0.09 6.30
C ASN A 108 18.39 0.64 4.99
N VAL A 109 18.37 1.98 4.96
CA VAL A 109 18.63 2.74 3.73
C VAL A 109 19.75 3.77 3.92
N ILE A 110 19.55 4.82 4.71
CA ILE A 110 20.49 5.94 4.79
C ILE A 110 21.89 5.46 5.25
N HIS A 111 21.96 4.63 6.28
CA HIS A 111 23.24 4.14 6.83
C HIS A 111 23.98 3.15 5.91
N ARG A 112 23.33 2.65 4.85
CA ARG A 112 23.96 1.81 3.81
C ARG A 112 24.66 2.63 2.72
N HIS A 113 24.48 3.94 2.70
CA HIS A 113 25.06 4.84 1.71
C HIS A 113 25.86 5.96 2.39
N ASP A 114 27.19 5.92 2.25
CA ASP A 114 28.09 6.83 2.96
C ASP A 114 27.80 8.32 2.72
N GLU A 115 27.58 8.70 1.46
CA GLU A 115 27.28 10.10 1.12
C GLU A 115 25.89 10.54 1.62
N TYR A 116 24.87 9.68 1.53
CA TYR A 116 23.55 10.03 2.07
C TYR A 116 23.57 10.18 3.60
N ARG A 117 24.31 9.31 4.28
CA ARG A 117 24.59 9.41 5.73
C ARG A 117 25.33 10.70 6.08
N ARG A 118 26.34 11.08 5.28
CA ARG A 118 27.07 12.34 5.47
C ARG A 118 26.14 13.55 5.31
N LEU A 119 25.26 13.54 4.30
CA LEU A 119 24.28 14.61 4.10
C LEU A 119 23.35 14.75 5.31
N LEU A 120 22.87 13.63 5.88
CA LEU A 120 22.08 13.63 7.12
C LEU A 120 22.86 14.25 8.29
N GLN A 121 24.12 13.83 8.50
CA GLN A 121 24.95 14.34 9.59
C GLN A 121 25.17 15.86 9.50
N LEU A 122 25.46 16.36 8.30
CA LEU A 122 25.59 17.80 8.06
C LEU A 122 24.27 18.54 8.29
N GLY A 123 23.15 18.02 7.76
CA GLY A 123 21.83 18.61 7.95
C GLY A 123 21.40 18.68 9.42
N MET A 124 21.74 17.65 10.21
CA MET A 124 21.52 17.66 11.66
C MET A 124 22.40 18.69 12.37
N ALA A 125 23.67 18.82 11.98
CA ALA A 125 24.62 19.76 12.59
C ALA A 125 24.28 21.22 12.29
N THR A 126 23.61 21.50 11.17
CA THR A 126 23.24 22.85 10.73
C THR A 126 21.74 23.12 10.82
N ARG A 127 20.98 22.32 11.60
CA ARG A 127 19.51 22.37 11.62
C ARG A 127 18.94 23.77 11.84
N ASP A 128 19.55 24.55 12.74
CA ASP A 128 19.09 25.90 13.08
C ASP A 128 19.67 26.99 12.15
N ARG A 129 20.61 26.63 11.27
CA ARG A 129 21.36 27.55 10.39
C ARG A 129 21.55 26.93 8.99
N PRO A 130 20.46 26.58 8.28
CA PRO A 130 20.52 25.90 6.98
C PRO A 130 21.23 26.71 5.89
N GLU A 131 21.37 28.04 6.04
CA GLU A 131 22.10 28.91 5.13
C GLU A 131 23.62 28.66 5.11
N LEU A 132 24.15 27.89 6.07
CA LEU A 132 25.55 27.43 6.06
C LEU A 132 25.80 26.30 5.06
N LEU A 133 24.75 25.66 4.55
CA LEU A 133 24.83 24.61 3.55
C LEU A 133 24.84 25.21 2.14
N SER A 134 25.75 24.72 1.29
CA SER A 134 25.87 25.15 -0.10
C SER A 134 24.69 24.68 -0.94
N ASP A 135 24.48 25.30 -2.11
CA ASP A 135 23.44 24.83 -3.03
C ASP A 135 23.73 23.42 -3.56
N ASP A 136 25.02 23.06 -3.75
CA ASP A 136 25.44 21.71 -4.12
C ASP A 136 25.01 20.65 -3.09
N TYR A 137 25.01 20.99 -1.78
CA TYR A 137 24.48 20.09 -0.74
C TYR A 137 23.00 19.77 -0.99
N PHE A 138 22.20 20.77 -1.36
CA PHE A 138 20.78 20.57 -1.60
C PHE A 138 20.51 19.83 -2.92
N VAL A 139 21.30 20.07 -3.97
CA VAL A 139 21.24 19.25 -5.19
C VAL A 139 21.52 17.78 -4.86
N ASP A 140 22.58 17.52 -4.07
CA ASP A 140 22.94 16.16 -3.69
C ASP A 140 21.88 15.50 -2.80
N LEU A 141 21.30 16.24 -1.86
CA LEU A 141 20.20 15.79 -1.01
C LEU A 141 18.94 15.48 -1.82
N ALA A 142 18.59 16.34 -2.77
CA ALA A 142 17.43 16.14 -3.63
C ALA A 142 17.56 14.85 -4.46
N LEU A 143 18.74 14.61 -5.03
CA LEU A 143 18.96 13.39 -5.78
C LEU A 143 18.94 12.16 -4.87
N TRP A 144 19.66 12.16 -3.76
CA TRP A 144 19.72 11.01 -2.85
C TRP A 144 18.36 10.62 -2.30
N PHE A 145 17.54 11.59 -1.90
CA PHE A 145 16.19 11.32 -1.44
C PHE A 145 15.39 10.55 -2.49
N ASN A 146 15.34 11.05 -3.73
CA ASN A 146 14.55 10.41 -4.78
C ASN A 146 15.15 9.08 -5.23
N LEU A 147 16.48 8.97 -5.33
CA LEU A 147 17.17 7.74 -5.69
C LEU A 147 16.99 6.63 -4.65
N ALA A 148 17.04 6.96 -3.36
CA ALA A 148 16.87 6.00 -2.26
C ALA A 148 15.44 5.42 -2.17
N TRP A 149 14.49 6.06 -2.85
CA TRP A 149 13.11 5.59 -3.02
C TRP A 149 12.88 4.81 -4.31
N ILE A 150 13.94 4.50 -5.07
CA ILE A 150 13.86 3.55 -6.19
C ILE A 150 14.26 2.17 -5.69
N ASP A 151 13.53 1.14 -6.10
CA ASP A 151 13.85 -0.25 -5.77
C ASP A 151 15.29 -0.63 -6.22
N PRO A 152 16.07 -1.37 -5.41
CA PRO A 152 17.42 -1.75 -5.79
C PRO A 152 17.52 -2.53 -7.10
N ASP A 153 16.55 -3.41 -7.39
CA ASP A 153 16.56 -4.20 -8.63
C ASP A 153 16.29 -3.30 -9.85
N ASP A 154 15.43 -2.28 -9.68
CA ASP A 154 15.22 -1.23 -10.68
C ASP A 154 16.50 -0.41 -10.92
N ILE A 155 17.24 -0.06 -9.87
CA ILE A 155 18.53 0.64 -10.00
C ILE A 155 19.55 -0.23 -10.74
N GLU A 156 19.67 -1.52 -10.43
CA GLU A 156 20.60 -2.42 -11.12
C GLU A 156 20.26 -2.60 -12.60
N SER A 157 18.97 -2.55 -12.95
CA SER A 157 18.49 -2.72 -14.32
C SER A 157 18.67 -1.48 -15.21
N ASP A 158 18.88 -0.30 -14.62
CA ASP A 158 19.05 0.98 -15.32
C ASP A 158 20.49 1.48 -15.15
N GLY A 159 21.29 1.38 -16.22
CA GLY A 159 22.71 1.74 -16.20
C GLY A 159 22.98 3.16 -15.70
N ARG A 160 22.11 4.13 -16.00
CA ARG A 160 22.30 5.52 -15.55
C ARG A 160 21.94 5.67 -14.08
N LEU A 161 20.89 5.01 -13.58
CA LEU A 161 20.61 5.01 -12.13
C LEU A 161 21.75 4.38 -11.33
N LYS A 162 22.31 3.27 -11.85
CA LYS A 162 23.46 2.60 -11.24
C LYS A 162 24.68 3.51 -11.17
N GLU A 163 25.04 4.16 -12.27
CA GLU A 163 26.13 5.14 -12.32
C GLU A 163 25.91 6.28 -11.32
N LEU A 164 24.68 6.79 -11.19
CA LEU A 164 24.36 7.84 -10.21
C LEU A 164 24.58 7.34 -8.77
N ARG A 165 24.10 6.13 -8.44
CA ARG A 165 24.30 5.56 -7.10
C ARG A 165 25.78 5.37 -6.77
N GLU A 166 26.60 4.97 -7.74
CA GLU A 166 28.06 4.80 -7.59
C GLU A 166 28.79 6.15 -7.50
N LYS A 167 28.34 7.17 -8.24
CA LYS A 167 28.89 8.53 -8.22
C LYS A 167 28.77 9.17 -6.83
N GLY A 168 27.64 8.98 -6.16
CA GLY A 168 27.43 9.30 -4.74
C GLY A 168 27.32 10.79 -4.36
N GLN A 169 27.94 11.71 -5.10
CA GLN A 169 27.94 13.15 -4.81
C GLN A 169 28.28 13.99 -6.05
N ARG A 170 28.17 15.32 -5.95
CA ARG A 170 28.41 16.28 -7.05
C ARG A 170 27.48 16.01 -8.24
N TYR A 171 26.21 15.79 -7.94
CA TYR A 171 25.20 15.55 -8.94
C TYR A 171 24.92 16.80 -9.76
N THR A 172 24.58 16.58 -11.03
CA THR A 172 24.18 17.66 -11.92
C THR A 172 22.66 17.87 -11.86
N ARG A 173 22.22 19.04 -12.32
CA ARG A 173 20.80 19.33 -12.50
C ARG A 173 20.12 18.38 -13.50
N GLU A 174 20.89 17.83 -14.45
CA GLU A 174 20.39 16.81 -15.38
C GLU A 174 20.20 15.46 -14.69
N ASP A 175 21.09 15.10 -13.75
CA ASP A 175 20.96 13.89 -12.95
C ASP A 175 19.66 13.89 -12.15
N VAL A 176 19.30 15.02 -11.52
CA VAL A 176 18.04 15.18 -10.79
C VAL A 176 16.83 15.01 -11.72
N ARG A 177 16.84 15.66 -12.89
CA ARG A 177 15.78 15.52 -13.90
C ARG A 177 15.60 14.07 -14.34
N TYR A 178 16.70 13.33 -14.50
CA TYR A 178 16.66 11.93 -14.87
C TYR A 178 15.95 11.06 -13.83
N VAL A 179 16.33 11.18 -12.56
CA VAL A 179 15.73 10.41 -11.46
C VAL A 179 14.23 10.71 -11.31
N ILE A 180 13.82 11.98 -11.35
CA ILE A 180 12.40 12.34 -11.30
C ILE A 180 11.63 11.80 -12.51
N GLY A 181 12.18 11.93 -13.72
CA GLY A 181 11.57 11.38 -14.93
C GLY A 181 11.38 9.86 -14.86
N ARG A 182 12.36 9.17 -14.28
CA ARG A 182 12.32 7.72 -14.06
C ARG A 182 11.23 7.32 -13.07
N GLN A 183 11.08 8.02 -11.95
CA GLN A 183 9.99 7.77 -11.00
C GLN A 183 8.60 8.02 -11.61
N ARG A 184 8.43 9.05 -12.44
CA ARG A 184 7.16 9.29 -13.16
C ARG A 184 6.82 8.14 -14.13
N MET A 185 7.79 7.64 -14.88
CA MET A 185 7.55 6.49 -15.76
C MET A 185 7.31 5.19 -14.95
N MET A 186 7.90 5.04 -13.76
CA MET A 186 7.58 3.93 -12.85
C MET A 186 6.12 3.99 -12.35
N ALA A 187 5.63 5.17 -11.94
CA ALA A 187 4.22 5.39 -11.61
C ALA A 187 3.29 4.99 -12.75
N SER A 188 3.64 5.32 -14.00
CA SER A 188 2.90 4.85 -15.17
C SER A 188 2.92 3.32 -15.32
N GLY A 189 4.05 2.67 -15.03
CA GLY A 189 4.21 1.22 -15.18
C GLY A 189 3.37 0.38 -14.21
N VAL A 190 2.99 0.92 -13.04
CA VAL A 190 2.29 0.16 -11.99
C VAL A 190 0.98 -0.45 -12.51
N PRO A 191 -0.06 0.31 -12.94
CA PRO A 191 -1.32 -0.29 -13.37
C PRO A 191 -1.16 -1.26 -14.54
N HIS A 192 -0.26 -0.95 -15.48
CA HIS A 192 -0.02 -1.78 -16.66
C HIS A 192 0.55 -3.15 -16.32
N LEU A 193 1.48 -3.23 -15.36
CA LEU A 193 2.06 -4.49 -14.94
C LEU A 193 1.04 -5.38 -14.23
N TYR A 194 0.24 -4.79 -13.32
CA TYR A 194 -0.85 -5.51 -12.66
C TYR A 194 -1.92 -5.99 -13.64
N HIS A 195 -2.30 -5.17 -14.63
CA HIS A 195 -3.21 -5.58 -15.69
C HIS A 195 -2.70 -6.81 -16.46
N ARG A 196 -1.41 -6.84 -16.79
CA ARG A 196 -0.80 -8.01 -17.44
C ARG A 196 -0.86 -9.25 -16.55
N LEU A 197 -0.50 -9.12 -15.28
CA LEU A 197 -0.55 -10.25 -14.32
C LEU A 197 -1.95 -10.82 -14.15
N GLU A 198 -2.98 -9.96 -14.16
CA GLU A 198 -4.37 -10.39 -14.09
C GLU A 198 -4.82 -11.07 -15.39
N HIS A 199 -4.45 -10.51 -16.55
CA HIS A 199 -4.72 -11.09 -17.86
C HIS A 199 -4.09 -12.49 -18.01
N ASP A 200 -2.87 -12.67 -17.51
CA ASP A 200 -2.15 -13.95 -17.49
C ASP A 200 -2.71 -14.92 -16.43
N GLY A 201 -3.70 -14.49 -15.64
CA GLY A 201 -4.34 -15.26 -14.59
C GLY A 201 -3.40 -15.59 -13.41
N GLN A 202 -2.29 -14.86 -13.26
CA GLN A 202 -1.39 -15.02 -12.13
C GLN A 202 -1.93 -14.35 -10.86
N VAL A 203 -2.66 -13.25 -11.03
CA VAL A 203 -3.32 -12.55 -9.92
C VAL A 203 -4.81 -12.35 -10.17
N GLU A 204 -5.55 -12.13 -9.10
CA GLU A 204 -6.86 -11.47 -9.14
C GLU A 204 -6.70 -10.09 -8.49
N ILE A 205 -7.19 -9.06 -9.15
CA ILE A 205 -7.22 -7.71 -8.59
C ILE A 205 -8.60 -7.48 -7.97
N LEU A 206 -8.64 -7.30 -6.66
CA LEU A 206 -9.84 -6.93 -5.93
C LEU A 206 -10.07 -5.43 -6.04
N THR A 207 -11.34 -5.05 -6.00
CA THR A 207 -11.71 -3.64 -5.80
C THR A 207 -11.83 -3.30 -4.32
N THR A 208 -11.96 -2.00 -4.04
CA THR A 208 -12.21 -1.41 -2.73
C THR A 208 -13.17 -0.24 -2.93
N PRO A 209 -13.89 0.24 -1.90
CA PRO A 209 -14.60 1.52 -2.00
C PRO A 209 -13.70 2.63 -2.58
N TYR A 210 -14.23 3.48 -3.47
CA TYR A 210 -13.42 4.35 -4.34
C TYR A 210 -12.38 5.21 -3.60
N TYR A 211 -12.83 5.95 -2.60
CA TYR A 211 -11.98 6.79 -1.75
C TYR A 211 -11.61 6.10 -0.43
N HIS A 212 -11.76 4.78 -0.37
CA HIS A 212 -11.52 3.97 0.83
C HIS A 212 -12.34 4.37 2.07
N PRO A 213 -13.62 4.81 1.98
CA PRO A 213 -14.41 5.06 3.19
C PRO A 213 -14.74 3.77 3.94
N ILE A 214 -14.99 3.90 5.25
CA ILE A 214 -15.54 2.83 6.09
C ILE A 214 -17.03 2.66 5.77
N LEU A 215 -17.36 1.74 4.85
CA LEU A 215 -18.73 1.56 4.33
C LEU A 215 -19.82 1.50 5.42
N PRO A 216 -19.68 0.74 6.53
CA PRO A 216 -20.70 0.72 7.57
C PRO A 216 -21.03 2.10 8.14
N LEU A 217 -20.03 2.98 8.30
CA LEU A 217 -20.21 4.31 8.90
C LEU A 217 -20.79 5.31 7.91
N ILE A 218 -20.56 5.13 6.60
CA ILE A 218 -21.21 5.93 5.55
C ILE A 218 -22.68 5.55 5.42
N ILE A 219 -22.99 4.25 5.43
CA ILE A 219 -24.37 3.75 5.37
C ILE A 219 -25.17 4.27 6.57
N ASP A 220 -24.64 4.07 7.78
CA ASP A 220 -25.23 4.56 9.02
C ASP A 220 -24.19 4.54 10.16
N SER A 221 -23.82 5.72 10.67
CA SER A 221 -22.85 5.84 11.75
C SER A 221 -23.27 5.14 13.04
N ARG A 222 -24.58 4.87 13.25
CA ARG A 222 -25.07 4.07 14.38
C ARG A 222 -24.57 2.63 14.33
N SER A 223 -24.08 2.15 13.18
CA SER A 223 -23.43 0.84 13.07
C SER A 223 -22.22 0.69 14.00
N ALA A 224 -21.56 1.79 14.39
CA ALA A 224 -20.49 1.80 15.38
C ALA A 224 -20.91 1.16 16.70
N LEU A 225 -22.17 1.33 17.12
CA LEU A 225 -22.70 0.78 18.38
C LEU A 225 -22.70 -0.75 18.43
N ARG A 226 -22.59 -1.43 17.29
CA ARG A 226 -22.46 -2.91 17.23
C ARG A 226 -21.07 -3.37 17.67
N GLY A 227 -20.04 -2.59 17.35
CA GLY A 227 -18.66 -2.86 17.74
C GLY A 227 -18.31 -2.26 19.10
N ASP A 228 -18.82 -1.07 19.38
CA ASP A 228 -18.63 -0.35 20.63
C ASP A 228 -19.95 0.32 21.09
N PRO A 229 -20.69 -0.29 22.03
CA PRO A 229 -21.92 0.27 22.57
C PRO A 229 -21.78 1.64 23.26
N LYS A 230 -20.55 2.10 23.53
CA LYS A 230 -20.25 3.40 24.14
C LYS A 230 -19.72 4.42 23.13
N ALA A 231 -19.72 4.10 21.84
CA ALA A 231 -19.25 5.01 20.80
C ALA A 231 -20.03 6.33 20.83
N ILE A 232 -19.28 7.44 20.72
CA ILE A 232 -19.86 8.79 20.60
C ILE A 232 -20.25 8.99 19.13
N LEU A 233 -21.52 9.30 18.88
CA LEU A 233 -22.06 9.49 17.54
C LEU A 233 -22.23 10.98 17.20
N PRO A 234 -22.14 11.37 15.91
CA PRO A 234 -22.59 12.67 15.44
C PRO A 234 -24.08 12.89 15.71
N ASP A 235 -24.47 14.16 15.93
CA ASP A 235 -25.86 14.60 16.04
C ASP A 235 -26.15 15.71 15.00
N PRO A 236 -26.95 15.43 13.94
CA PRO A 236 -27.64 14.16 13.68
C PRO A 236 -26.67 13.04 13.23
N PRO A 237 -27.07 11.75 13.34
CA PRO A 237 -26.28 10.63 12.82
C PRO A 237 -25.99 10.78 11.32
N PHE A 238 -24.79 10.38 10.91
CA PHE A 238 -24.40 10.37 9.50
C PHE A 238 -24.96 9.11 8.84
N ALA A 239 -25.85 9.25 7.84
CA ALA A 239 -26.52 8.12 7.20
C ALA A 239 -26.78 8.42 5.72
N TYR A 240 -25.83 7.98 4.87
CA TYR A 240 -25.83 8.21 3.43
C TYR A 240 -25.60 6.88 2.69
N PRO A 241 -26.57 5.96 2.70
CA PRO A 241 -26.45 4.67 2.02
C PRO A 241 -26.23 4.79 0.51
N ASP A 242 -26.77 5.83 -0.12
CA ASP A 242 -26.59 6.08 -1.55
C ASP A 242 -25.14 6.48 -1.87
N ASP A 243 -24.47 7.24 -1.00
CA ASP A 243 -23.04 7.56 -1.14
C ASP A 243 -22.19 6.30 -1.00
N ALA A 244 -22.56 5.39 -0.08
CA ALA A 244 -21.87 4.10 0.05
C ALA A 244 -22.05 3.23 -1.20
N ALA A 245 -23.23 3.22 -1.83
CA ALA A 245 -23.48 2.52 -3.08
C ALA A 245 -22.64 3.13 -4.22
N PHE A 246 -22.63 4.45 -4.34
CA PHE A 246 -21.83 5.18 -5.33
C PHE A 246 -20.33 4.84 -5.23
N GLN A 247 -19.79 4.76 -4.01
CA GLN A 247 -18.38 4.38 -3.77
C GLN A 247 -18.05 2.97 -4.28
N ILE A 248 -19.01 2.04 -4.27
CA ILE A 248 -18.85 0.68 -4.78
C ILE A 248 -19.00 0.66 -6.31
N GLU A 249 -20.03 1.31 -6.83
CA GLU A 249 -20.33 1.36 -8.26
C GLU A 249 -19.21 2.03 -9.06
N GLU A 250 -18.72 3.19 -8.60
CA GLU A 250 -17.60 3.87 -9.23
C GLU A 250 -16.30 3.07 -9.12
N ALA A 251 -16.11 2.33 -8.03
CA ALA A 251 -14.93 1.48 -7.88
C ALA A 251 -14.93 0.30 -8.85
N ILE A 252 -16.11 -0.30 -9.12
CA ILE A 252 -16.30 -1.32 -10.14
C ILE A 252 -16.03 -0.72 -11.53
N ALA A 253 -16.61 0.43 -11.83
CA ALA A 253 -16.41 1.10 -13.11
C ALA A 253 -14.95 1.53 -13.33
N SER A 254 -14.28 2.00 -12.28
CA SER A 254 -12.85 2.34 -12.30
C SER A 254 -11.99 1.12 -12.57
N HIS A 255 -12.27 -0.01 -11.91
CA HIS A 255 -11.58 -1.27 -12.13
C HIS A 255 -11.80 -1.78 -13.57
N GLU A 256 -13.02 -1.76 -14.10
CA GLU A 256 -13.32 -2.17 -15.48
C GLU A 256 -12.59 -1.30 -16.51
N ARG A 257 -12.50 0.02 -16.31
CA ARG A 257 -11.71 0.91 -17.16
C ARG A 257 -10.20 0.59 -17.11
N ALA A 258 -9.69 0.19 -15.96
CA ALA A 258 -8.25 -0.04 -15.76
C ALA A 258 -7.80 -1.41 -16.26
N PHE A 259 -8.62 -2.44 -16.02
CA PHE A 259 -8.21 -3.84 -16.19
C PHE A 259 -9.04 -4.59 -17.24
N GLY A 260 -10.04 -3.94 -17.85
CA GLY A 260 -10.82 -4.49 -18.96
C GLY A 260 -11.91 -5.50 -18.58
N GLN A 261 -12.09 -5.77 -17.29
CA GLN A 261 -13.12 -6.66 -16.75
C GLN A 261 -13.64 -6.13 -15.42
N LYS A 262 -14.83 -6.56 -14.98
CA LYS A 262 -15.32 -6.20 -13.64
C LYS A 262 -14.59 -7.00 -12.55
N PRO A 263 -14.33 -6.41 -11.38
CA PRO A 263 -13.76 -7.15 -10.26
C PRO A 263 -14.77 -8.19 -9.76
N ARG A 264 -14.28 -9.34 -9.29
CA ARG A 264 -15.13 -10.36 -8.64
C ARG A 264 -15.18 -10.18 -7.13
N GLY A 265 -14.05 -9.82 -6.54
CA GLY A 265 -13.89 -9.64 -5.10
C GLY A 265 -13.75 -8.19 -4.66
N MET A 266 -14.14 -7.91 -3.42
CA MET A 266 -13.84 -6.66 -2.74
C MET A 266 -13.06 -6.86 -1.44
N TRP A 267 -12.11 -5.98 -1.20
CA TRP A 267 -11.58 -5.71 0.13
C TRP A 267 -12.27 -4.46 0.68
N PRO A 268 -13.20 -4.58 1.65
CA PRO A 268 -13.77 -3.42 2.33
C PRO A 268 -12.66 -2.66 3.06
N SER A 269 -12.74 -1.33 3.08
CA SER A 269 -11.75 -0.47 3.74
C SER A 269 -11.55 -0.91 5.20
N GLU A 270 -10.30 -1.14 5.60
CA GLU A 270 -9.93 -1.68 6.92
C GLU A 270 -10.58 -3.02 7.31
N GLY A 271 -11.06 -3.79 6.32
CA GLY A 271 -11.84 -5.01 6.55
C GLY A 271 -13.20 -4.74 7.22
N ALA A 272 -13.65 -3.48 7.26
CA ALA A 272 -14.85 -3.08 7.95
C ALA A 272 -16.11 -3.52 7.20
N ILE A 273 -16.97 -4.29 7.89
CA ILE A 273 -18.17 -4.85 7.30
C ILE A 273 -19.33 -4.83 8.30
N SER A 274 -20.54 -4.68 7.76
CA SER A 274 -21.82 -4.87 8.45
C SER A 274 -22.76 -5.66 7.53
N PRO A 275 -23.89 -6.21 8.02
CA PRO A 275 -24.90 -6.82 7.16
C PRO A 275 -25.35 -5.92 6.01
N GLU A 276 -25.50 -4.61 6.25
CA GLU A 276 -25.88 -3.62 5.24
C GLU A 276 -24.77 -3.42 4.21
N ALA A 277 -23.52 -3.28 4.65
CA ALA A 277 -22.38 -3.17 3.75
C ALA A 277 -22.19 -4.43 2.90
N ALA A 278 -22.33 -5.62 3.49
CA ALA A 278 -22.30 -6.89 2.76
C ALA A 278 -23.43 -6.96 1.72
N SER A 279 -24.64 -6.54 2.10
CA SER A 279 -25.77 -6.47 1.16
C SER A 279 -25.48 -5.51 0.00
N ALA A 280 -24.89 -4.34 0.26
CA ALA A 280 -24.53 -3.38 -0.78
C ALA A 280 -23.48 -3.95 -1.75
N ILE A 281 -22.44 -4.61 -1.24
CA ILE A 281 -21.39 -5.29 -2.03
C ILE A 281 -22.02 -6.31 -3.00
N PHE A 282 -22.89 -7.19 -2.51
CA PHE A 282 -23.50 -8.22 -3.36
C PHE A 282 -24.55 -7.67 -4.31
N LYS A 283 -25.30 -6.62 -3.92
CA LYS A 283 -26.21 -5.91 -4.84
C LYS A 283 -25.48 -5.26 -6.01
N ALA A 284 -24.24 -4.81 -5.80
CA ALA A 284 -23.40 -4.27 -6.86
C ALA A 284 -22.82 -5.34 -7.81
N GLY A 285 -23.10 -6.63 -7.56
CA GLY A 285 -22.72 -7.74 -8.44
C GLY A 285 -21.36 -8.36 -8.15
N LEU A 286 -20.77 -8.08 -6.98
CA LEU A 286 -19.53 -8.73 -6.53
C LEU A 286 -19.83 -10.13 -5.98
N ASP A 287 -18.90 -11.07 -6.17
CA ASP A 287 -19.08 -12.48 -5.78
C ASP A 287 -18.62 -12.75 -4.35
N TRP A 288 -17.61 -12.01 -3.89
CA TRP A 288 -16.99 -12.28 -2.59
C TRP A 288 -16.32 -11.06 -1.95
N PHE A 289 -16.08 -11.13 -0.63
CA PHE A 289 -15.25 -10.16 0.08
C PHE A 289 -14.36 -10.82 1.14
N ALA A 290 -13.29 -10.13 1.54
CA ALA A 290 -12.44 -10.51 2.67
C ALA A 290 -12.67 -9.58 3.88
N SER A 291 -12.60 -10.10 5.11
CA SER A 291 -12.65 -9.32 6.34
C SER A 291 -11.75 -9.94 7.42
N ASP A 292 -11.86 -9.46 8.65
CA ASP A 292 -10.98 -9.81 9.76
C ASP A 292 -11.58 -10.90 10.66
N GLU A 293 -10.75 -11.82 11.18
CA GLU A 293 -11.21 -12.90 12.07
C GLU A 293 -11.98 -12.39 13.30
N GLY A 294 -11.70 -11.19 13.79
CA GLY A 294 -12.42 -10.60 14.92
C GLY A 294 -13.87 -10.24 14.58
N VAL A 295 -14.15 -9.90 13.33
CA VAL A 295 -15.53 -9.74 12.84
C VAL A 295 -16.24 -11.08 12.87
N LEU A 296 -15.60 -12.13 12.33
CA LEU A 296 -16.15 -13.48 12.33
C LEU A 296 -16.38 -14.00 13.75
N ALA A 297 -15.38 -13.89 14.62
CA ALA A 297 -15.42 -14.31 16.02
C ALA A 297 -16.65 -13.75 16.74
N ARG A 298 -16.87 -12.43 16.63
CA ARG A 298 -18.05 -11.76 17.21
C ARG A 298 -19.36 -12.20 16.54
N SER A 299 -19.36 -12.44 15.24
CA SER A 299 -20.56 -12.82 14.49
C SER A 299 -21.08 -14.22 14.85
N VAL A 300 -20.19 -15.16 15.17
CA VAL A 300 -20.57 -16.55 15.50
C VAL A 300 -20.36 -16.91 16.98
N GLY A 301 -19.95 -15.95 17.82
CA GLY A 301 -19.81 -16.13 19.27
C GLY A 301 -18.68 -17.07 19.67
N VAL A 302 -17.55 -17.03 18.96
CA VAL A 302 -16.38 -17.89 19.22
C VAL A 302 -15.15 -17.05 19.52
N GLU A 303 -14.15 -17.68 20.14
CA GLU A 303 -12.82 -17.13 20.34
C GLU A 303 -11.82 -18.00 19.56
N PHE A 304 -11.03 -17.38 18.68
CA PHE A 304 -9.99 -18.08 17.94
C PHE A 304 -8.74 -18.27 18.80
N LYS A 305 -8.60 -19.46 19.36
CA LYS A 305 -7.46 -19.83 20.21
C LYS A 305 -6.31 -20.40 19.39
N ARG A 306 -5.09 -20.10 19.82
CA ARG A 306 -3.84 -20.56 19.21
C ARG A 306 -3.01 -21.32 20.25
N ASP A 307 -2.15 -22.23 19.79
CA ASP A 307 -1.20 -22.92 20.67
C ASP A 307 0.07 -22.08 20.91
N GLU A 308 1.04 -22.65 21.61
CA GLU A 308 2.30 -21.99 21.99
C GLU A 308 3.14 -21.51 20.81
N ILE A 309 2.98 -22.14 19.63
CA ILE A 309 3.70 -21.73 18.42
C ILE A 309 2.87 -20.81 17.52
N GLY A 310 1.66 -20.45 17.95
CA GLY A 310 0.73 -19.58 17.21
C GLY A 310 -0.15 -20.31 16.19
N GLY A 311 -0.15 -21.65 16.18
CA GLY A 311 -1.01 -22.44 15.30
C GLY A 311 -2.45 -22.48 15.80
N LEU A 312 -3.42 -22.25 14.91
CA LEU A 312 -4.85 -22.17 15.25
C LEU A 312 -5.39 -23.51 15.77
N LEU A 313 -6.07 -23.53 16.92
CA LEU A 313 -6.60 -24.75 17.56
C LEU A 313 -7.83 -25.32 16.85
N GLU A 314 -8.69 -24.44 16.32
CA GLU A 314 -9.94 -24.81 15.64
C GLU A 314 -9.99 -24.24 14.21
N PRO A 315 -9.06 -24.65 13.32
CA PRO A 315 -8.93 -24.06 12.00
C PRO A 315 -10.14 -24.28 11.10
N GLN A 316 -10.97 -25.30 11.34
CA GLN A 316 -12.22 -25.53 10.62
C GLN A 316 -13.22 -24.37 10.77
N LEU A 317 -13.08 -23.52 11.79
CA LEU A 317 -13.90 -22.34 11.96
C LEU A 317 -13.39 -21.18 11.10
N LEU A 318 -12.08 -20.93 11.03
CA LEU A 318 -11.55 -19.79 10.27
C LEU A 318 -11.22 -20.12 8.80
N TYR A 319 -10.58 -21.27 8.55
CA TYR A 319 -10.04 -21.67 7.24
C TYR A 319 -11.11 -22.30 6.35
N ARG A 320 -12.22 -21.58 6.19
CA ARG A 320 -13.30 -21.93 5.29
C ARG A 320 -13.98 -20.68 4.72
N PRO A 321 -14.52 -20.76 3.50
CA PRO A 321 -15.43 -19.74 3.01
C PRO A 321 -16.76 -19.78 3.77
N TYR A 322 -17.32 -18.60 4.02
CA TYR A 322 -18.63 -18.40 4.63
C TYR A 322 -19.63 -17.94 3.58
N ARG A 323 -20.77 -18.63 3.46
CA ARG A 323 -21.88 -18.17 2.60
C ARG A 323 -22.73 -17.16 3.36
N ILE A 324 -22.93 -15.98 2.78
CA ILE A 324 -23.74 -14.94 3.41
C ILE A 324 -25.20 -15.07 2.91
N PRO A 325 -26.20 -15.09 3.80
CA PRO A 325 -27.60 -15.08 3.39
C PRO A 325 -27.90 -13.86 2.50
N GLY A 326 -28.50 -14.10 1.33
CA GLY A 326 -28.83 -13.03 0.40
C GLY A 326 -27.71 -12.60 -0.55
N GLY A 327 -26.50 -13.17 -0.48
CA GLY A 327 -25.52 -13.06 -1.57
C GLY A 327 -24.09 -13.49 -1.23
N GLY A 328 -23.39 -14.07 -2.21
CA GLY A 328 -21.94 -14.24 -2.25
C GLY A 328 -21.24 -14.98 -1.10
N THR A 329 -19.92 -14.76 -1.02
CA THR A 329 -19.00 -15.47 -0.12
C THR A 329 -18.14 -14.49 0.68
N ALA A 330 -17.96 -14.75 1.97
CA ALA A 330 -17.00 -14.05 2.81
C ALA A 330 -15.84 -14.97 3.17
N ILE A 331 -14.62 -14.43 3.16
CA ILE A 331 -13.45 -15.08 3.77
C ILE A 331 -12.88 -14.16 4.85
N PHE A 332 -12.19 -14.75 5.82
CA PHE A 332 -11.65 -14.00 6.95
C PHE A 332 -10.16 -14.31 7.12
N ARG A 333 -9.34 -13.27 7.31
CA ARG A 333 -7.88 -13.42 7.43
C ARG A 333 -7.50 -14.10 8.74
N ASP A 334 -6.43 -14.88 8.72
CA ASP A 334 -5.70 -15.26 9.94
C ASP A 334 -4.86 -14.07 10.41
N ARG A 335 -5.30 -13.43 11.49
CA ARG A 335 -4.67 -12.19 11.95
C ARG A 335 -3.24 -12.41 12.44
N GLU A 336 -2.97 -13.48 13.18
CA GLU A 336 -1.63 -13.77 13.70
C GLU A 336 -0.60 -13.91 12.57
N ILE A 337 -0.94 -14.68 11.53
CA ILE A 337 -0.02 -14.89 10.40
C ILE A 337 0.10 -13.60 9.58
N SER A 338 -1.00 -12.91 9.29
CA SER A 338 -0.96 -11.69 8.47
C SER A 338 -0.23 -10.54 9.16
N ASP A 339 -0.42 -10.37 10.47
CA ASP A 339 0.20 -9.30 11.24
C ASP A 339 1.71 -9.54 11.38
N ARG A 340 2.16 -10.80 11.50
CA ARG A 340 3.59 -11.12 11.49
C ARG A 340 4.28 -10.73 10.19
N ILE A 341 3.63 -10.92 9.04
CA ILE A 341 4.16 -10.46 7.75
C ILE A 341 4.37 -8.93 7.77
N GLY A 342 3.41 -8.19 8.33
CA GLY A 342 3.47 -6.72 8.38
C GLY A 342 4.39 -6.14 9.45
N PHE A 343 4.58 -6.82 10.59
CA PHE A 343 5.16 -6.20 11.79
C PHE A 343 6.33 -6.96 12.43
N LEU A 344 6.60 -8.21 12.04
CA LEU A 344 7.64 -9.03 12.68
C LEU A 344 8.66 -9.59 11.68
N TYR A 345 8.20 -10.15 10.57
CA TYR A 345 9.05 -10.85 9.62
C TYR A 345 10.08 -9.95 8.93
N GLY A 346 9.84 -8.63 8.88
CA GLY A 346 10.80 -7.67 8.35
C GLY A 346 12.14 -7.62 9.10
N ASP A 347 12.16 -8.01 10.37
CA ASP A 347 13.37 -8.04 11.21
C ASP A 347 14.01 -9.44 11.29
N MET A 348 13.45 -10.43 10.59
CA MET A 348 13.92 -11.81 10.59
C MET A 348 14.71 -12.13 9.32
N SER A 349 15.50 -13.22 9.34
CA SER A 349 16.02 -13.78 8.10
C SER A 349 14.86 -14.31 7.25
N PRO A 350 14.92 -14.25 5.90
CA PRO A 350 13.87 -14.80 5.06
C PRO A 350 13.58 -16.28 5.32
N HIS A 351 14.61 -17.07 5.63
CA HIS A 351 14.48 -18.49 5.96
C HIS A 351 13.63 -18.69 7.23
N ASP A 352 13.93 -17.93 8.29
CA ASP A 352 13.24 -18.08 9.57
C ASP A 352 11.81 -17.52 9.51
N ALA A 353 11.59 -16.40 8.81
CA ALA A 353 10.26 -15.83 8.61
C ALA A 353 9.33 -16.79 7.86
N VAL A 354 9.81 -17.38 6.76
CA VAL A 354 9.06 -18.38 6.00
C VAL A 354 8.87 -19.66 6.82
N GLY A 355 9.91 -20.12 7.52
CA GLY A 355 9.83 -21.28 8.41
C GLY A 355 8.77 -21.12 9.50
N ASP A 356 8.73 -19.96 10.16
CA ASP A 356 7.74 -19.63 11.20
C ASP A 356 6.31 -19.63 10.65
N MET A 357 6.10 -19.05 9.46
CA MET A 357 4.80 -19.05 8.78
C MET A 357 4.35 -20.47 8.41
N ILE A 358 5.22 -21.24 7.77
CA ILE A 358 4.92 -22.61 7.32
C ILE A 358 4.60 -23.51 8.51
N TRP A 359 5.39 -23.43 9.59
CA TRP A 359 5.18 -24.26 10.76
C TRP A 359 3.79 -24.02 11.40
N LYS A 360 3.35 -22.76 11.49
CA LYS A 360 1.99 -22.42 11.97
C LYS A 360 0.90 -22.98 11.06
N LEU A 361 1.05 -22.84 9.74
CA LEU A 361 0.09 -23.32 8.76
C LEU A 361 0.00 -24.86 8.73
N GLU A 362 1.14 -25.56 8.82
CA GLU A 362 1.19 -27.01 8.92
C GLU A 362 0.50 -27.50 10.19
N ARG A 363 0.76 -26.84 11.33
CA ARG A 363 0.11 -27.17 12.59
C ARG A 363 -1.41 -27.02 12.54
N ALA A 364 -1.89 -25.96 11.90
CA ALA A 364 -3.32 -25.78 11.65
C ALA A 364 -3.84 -26.83 10.65
N ARG A 365 -3.06 -27.20 9.62
CA ARG A 365 -3.46 -28.22 8.65
C ARG A 365 -3.64 -29.60 9.28
N GLU A 366 -2.79 -29.98 10.22
CA GLU A 366 -2.88 -31.26 10.98
C GLU A 366 -4.19 -31.40 11.76
N ARG A 367 -4.80 -30.28 12.15
CA ARG A 367 -6.06 -30.23 12.92
C ARG A 367 -7.31 -30.21 12.04
N LEU A 368 -7.15 -29.94 10.74
CA LEU A 368 -8.25 -29.99 9.79
C LEU A 368 -8.59 -31.44 9.42
N PRO A 369 -9.89 -31.78 9.29
CA PRO A 369 -10.34 -33.13 8.98
C PRO A 369 -9.94 -33.64 7.59
#